data_AF-A0AAF0Q9E5-F1
#
_entry.id   AF-A0AAF0Q9E5-F1
#
_cell.length_a   1.000
_cell.length_b   1.000
_cell.length_c   1.000
_cell.angle_alpha   90.00
_cell.angle_beta   90.00
_cell.angle_gamma   90.00
#
_symmetry.space_group_name_H-M   'P 1'
#
loop_
_entity.id
_entity.type
_entity.pdbx_description
1 polymer ?
#
loop_
_entity_poly.entity_id
_entity_poly.type
_entity_poly.pdbx_seq_one_letter_code
_entity_poly.pdbx_strand_id
1 'polypeptide(L)'
;MHPDSKISEMWSQEGWNLVFRRLLNDWEIEGVIELLNMIEGFPGTNLETDSLLWRQHPDGKFSVNRLYKWGLSVTRGRKTGPWSVVWKSVAPTKVKCFVWLVARRACLTHEALQKGAST
;
A
#
# COMPACT_ATOMS: atom_id res chain seq x y z
N MET A 1 17.89 16.95 5.35
CA MET A 1 17.56 15.56 5.72
C MET A 1 18.53 14.60 5.05
N HIS A 2 19.09 13.65 5.82
CA HIS A 2 19.78 12.49 5.22
C HIS A 2 18.70 11.59 4.59
N PRO A 3 18.93 10.98 3.42
CA PRO A 3 17.94 10.10 2.77
C PRO A 3 17.45 8.95 3.65
N ASP A 4 18.30 8.52 4.59
CA ASP A 4 18.05 7.37 5.46
C ASP A 4 17.57 7.74 6.87
N SER A 5 17.26 9.02 7.12
CA SER A 5 16.75 9.46 8.42
C SER A 5 15.40 8.82 8.73
N LYS A 6 15.27 8.25 9.93
CA LYS A 6 14.01 7.62 10.39
C LYS A 6 13.08 8.64 11.04
N ILE A 7 11.78 8.37 11.01
CA ILE A 7 10.77 9.20 11.70
C ILE A 7 11.08 9.30 13.20
N SER A 8 11.54 8.21 13.81
CA SER A 8 11.96 8.15 15.22
C SER A 8 13.09 9.11 15.57
N GLU A 9 13.88 9.56 14.60
CA GLU A 9 15.00 10.50 14.79
C GLU A 9 14.56 11.97 14.64
N MET A 10 13.37 12.21 14.08
CA MET A 10 12.86 13.54 13.75
C MET A 10 11.83 14.04 14.77
N TRP A 11 11.52 13.26 15.80
CA TRP A 11 10.54 13.60 16.83
C TRP A 11 11.15 13.43 18.22
N SER A 12 10.84 14.37 19.12
CA SER A 12 11.17 14.33 20.55
C SER A 12 10.03 14.87 21.40
N GLN A 13 10.21 14.87 22.73
CA GLN A 13 9.21 15.43 23.67
C GLN A 13 9.01 16.94 23.47
N GLU A 14 10.00 17.61 22.89
CA GLU A 14 9.98 19.03 22.54
C GLU A 14 9.30 19.30 21.18
N GLY A 15 8.95 18.26 20.42
CA GLY A 15 8.20 18.34 19.17
C GLY A 15 8.93 17.76 17.95
N TRP A 16 8.48 18.19 16.77
CA TRP A 16 9.02 17.74 15.48
C TRP A 16 10.22 18.59 15.03
N ASN A 17 11.31 17.93 14.68
CA ASN A 17 12.52 18.53 14.13
C ASN A 17 12.70 18.13 12.66
N LEU A 18 11.94 18.78 11.77
CA LEU A 18 11.98 18.52 10.33
C LEU A 18 13.11 19.30 9.65
N VAL A 19 14.16 18.61 9.22
CA VAL A 19 15.29 19.24 8.51
C VAL A 19 15.12 19.14 6.99
N PHE A 20 14.64 20.21 6.37
CA PHE A 20 14.48 20.29 4.90
C PHE A 20 15.84 20.28 4.17
N ARG A 21 15.85 19.82 2.91
CA ARG A 21 17.06 19.77 2.06
C ARG A 21 17.50 21.15 1.57
N ARG A 22 16.58 22.11 1.55
CA ARG A 22 16.79 23.51 1.16
C ARG A 22 15.93 24.41 2.04
N LEU A 23 16.18 25.71 1.97
CA LEU A 23 15.28 26.71 2.57
C LEU A 23 13.90 26.62 1.93
N LEU A 24 12.87 26.84 2.74
CA LEU A 24 11.49 26.93 2.30
C LEU A 24 11.28 28.26 1.57
N ASN A 25 10.50 28.24 0.50
CA ASN A 25 9.96 29.47 -0.07
C ASN A 25 8.71 29.88 0.69
N ASP A 26 8.33 31.16 0.60
CA ASP A 26 7.18 31.71 1.32
C ASP A 26 5.86 30.94 1.05
N TRP A 27 5.67 30.45 -0.18
CA TRP A 27 4.47 29.68 -0.54
C TRP A 27 4.44 28.25 0.00
N GLU A 28 5.57 27.72 0.48
CA GLU A 28 5.65 26.38 1.09
C GLU A 28 5.40 26.41 2.60
N ILE A 29 5.50 27.60 3.21
CA ILE A 29 5.37 27.78 4.66
C ILE A 29 4.00 27.29 5.14
N GLU A 30 2.92 27.68 4.47
CA GLU A 30 1.56 27.29 4.85
C GLU A 30 1.38 25.77 4.84
N GLY A 31 1.88 25.09 3.80
CA GLY A 31 1.81 23.63 3.71
C GLY A 31 2.63 22.91 4.79
N VAL A 32 3.76 23.50 5.22
CA VAL A 32 4.54 22.96 6.34
C VAL A 32 3.81 23.18 7.67
N ILE A 33 3.12 24.31 7.86
CA ILE A 33 2.30 24.55 9.04
C ILE A 33 1.14 23.54 9.12
N GLU A 34 0.42 23.33 8.02
CA GLU A 34 -0.64 22.31 7.93
C GLU A 34 -0.11 20.90 8.24
N LEU A 35 1.07 20.56 7.71
CA LEU A 35 1.73 19.29 8.01
C LEU A 35 2.02 19.16 9.50
N LEU A 36 2.65 20.16 10.11
CA LEU A 36 2.99 20.16 11.53
C LEU A 36 1.75 20.01 12.42
N ASN A 37 0.67 20.72 12.11
CA ASN A 37 -0.62 20.59 12.80
C ASN A 37 -1.20 19.17 12.67
N MET A 38 -1.07 18.55 11.50
CA MET A 38 -1.55 17.18 11.27
C MET A 38 -0.78 16.15 12.10
N ILE A 39 0.52 16.38 12.33
CA ILE A 39 1.39 15.43 13.03
C ILE A 39 1.65 15.80 14.50
N GLU A 40 1.14 16.93 14.99
CA GLU A 40 1.34 17.42 16.37
C GLU A 40 0.93 16.38 17.42
N GLY A 41 -0.20 15.69 17.20
CA GLY A 41 -0.72 14.66 18.10
C GLY A 41 0.03 13.32 18.08
N PHE A 42 1.20 13.25 17.43
CA PHE A 42 1.98 12.02 17.37
C PHE A 42 2.57 11.68 18.75
N PRO A 43 2.25 10.51 19.32
CA PRO A 43 2.68 10.14 20.68
C PRO A 43 4.15 9.68 20.77
N GLY A 44 4.87 9.71 19.65
CA GLY A 44 6.22 9.17 19.53
C GLY A 44 6.27 7.76 18.98
N THR A 45 7.49 7.28 18.72
CA THR A 45 7.76 5.90 18.32
C THR A 45 8.07 5.04 19.55
N ASN A 46 7.68 3.77 19.53
CA ASN A 46 8.15 2.80 20.50
C ASN A 46 9.48 2.15 20.02
N LEU A 47 10.12 1.38 20.90
CA LEU A 47 11.33 0.60 20.57
C LEU A 47 11.03 -0.67 19.76
N GLU A 48 9.76 -0.92 19.42
CA GLU A 48 9.37 -2.10 18.66
C GLU A 48 9.74 -1.94 17.19
N THR A 49 9.95 -3.07 16.53
CA THR A 49 10.20 -3.08 15.09
C THR A 49 8.90 -2.95 14.33
N ASP A 50 8.93 -2.18 13.24
CA ASP A 50 7.79 -2.06 12.34
C ASP A 50 7.32 -3.44 11.87
N SER A 51 6.03 -3.71 12.03
CA SER A 51 5.42 -4.97 11.62
C SER A 51 4.21 -4.74 10.73
N LEU A 52 4.02 -5.63 9.75
CA LEU A 52 2.85 -5.58 8.87
C LEU A 52 1.61 -6.09 9.61
N LEU A 53 0.68 -5.17 9.88
CA LEU A 53 -0.60 -5.51 10.50
C LEU A 53 -1.66 -5.83 9.45
N TRP A 54 -2.13 -7.07 9.46
CA TRP A 54 -3.23 -7.52 8.62
C TRP A 54 -4.58 -7.20 9.25
N ARG A 55 -5.26 -6.20 8.69
CA ARG A 55 -6.54 -5.68 9.19
C ARG A 55 -7.72 -6.67 9.22
N GLN A 56 -7.60 -7.79 8.52
CA GLN A 56 -8.71 -8.76 8.40
C GLN A 56 -8.73 -9.80 9.53
N HIS A 57 -7.82 -9.70 10.50
CA HIS A 57 -7.82 -10.55 11.67
C HIS A 57 -7.45 -9.77 12.95
N PRO A 58 -8.12 -10.00 14.09
CA PRO A 58 -7.90 -9.24 15.32
C PRO A 58 -6.46 -9.24 15.85
N ASP A 59 -5.72 -10.33 15.66
CA ASP A 59 -4.31 -10.43 16.08
C ASP A 59 -3.32 -9.77 15.10
N GLY A 60 -3.80 -9.17 14.01
CA GLY A 60 -2.99 -8.48 13.02
C GLY A 60 -2.07 -9.40 12.20
N LYS A 61 -2.11 -10.72 12.38
CA LYS A 61 -1.17 -11.64 11.72
C LYS A 61 -1.74 -12.23 10.45
N PHE A 62 -1.02 -12.03 9.35
CA PHE A 62 -1.35 -12.67 8.08
C PHE A 62 -1.07 -14.17 8.13
N SER A 63 -2.01 -14.97 7.63
CA SER A 63 -1.71 -16.34 7.19
C SER A 63 -2.62 -16.74 6.04
N VAL A 64 -2.10 -17.60 5.16
CA VAL A 64 -2.85 -18.09 3.99
C VAL A 64 -4.16 -18.76 4.41
N ASN A 65 -4.13 -19.58 5.47
CA ASN A 65 -5.32 -20.24 6.02
C ASN A 65 -6.38 -19.21 6.44
N ARG A 66 -5.99 -18.16 7.18
CA ARG A 66 -6.91 -17.13 7.63
C ARG A 66 -7.46 -16.31 6.47
N LEU A 67 -6.62 -16.01 5.46
CA LEU A 67 -7.06 -15.33 4.24
C LEU A 67 -8.16 -16.12 3.53
N TYR A 68 -8.00 -17.43 3.36
CA TYR A 68 -9.03 -18.28 2.75
C TYR A 68 -10.31 -18.29 3.58
N LYS A 69 -10.22 -18.45 4.92
CA LYS A 69 -11.40 -18.41 5.80
C LYS A 69 -12.15 -17.08 5.72
N TRP A 70 -11.42 -15.96 5.76
CA TRP A 70 -12.00 -14.63 5.61
C TRP A 70 -12.62 -14.46 4.22
N GLY A 71 -11.90 -14.81 3.16
CA GLY A 71 -12.38 -14.69 1.78
C GLY A 71 -13.63 -15.53 1.52
N LEU A 72 -13.70 -16.75 2.04
CA LEU A 72 -14.88 -17.61 1.96
C LEU A 72 -16.08 -17.03 2.72
N SER A 73 -15.84 -16.39 3.87
CA SER A 73 -16.89 -15.69 4.62
C SER A 73 -17.43 -14.48 3.86
N VAL A 74 -16.54 -13.63 3.33
CA VAL A 74 -16.91 -12.41 2.58
C VAL A 74 -17.60 -12.72 1.24
N THR A 75 -17.31 -13.88 0.64
CA THR A 75 -17.89 -14.28 -0.65
C THR A 75 -19.19 -15.08 -0.52
N ARG A 76 -19.62 -15.47 0.68
CA ARG A 76 -20.94 -16.10 0.89
C ARG A 76 -22.04 -15.12 0.45
N GLY A 77 -22.78 -15.50 -0.60
CA GLY A 77 -23.91 -14.74 -1.13
C GLY A 77 -23.54 -13.61 -2.10
N ARG A 78 -22.26 -13.32 -2.34
CA ARG A 78 -21.85 -12.36 -3.38
C ARG A 78 -21.74 -13.05 -4.73
N LYS A 79 -22.27 -12.42 -5.79
CA LYS A 79 -22.00 -12.84 -7.17
C LYS A 79 -20.47 -12.91 -7.33
N THR A 80 -19.96 -14.10 -7.64
CA THR A 80 -18.52 -14.27 -7.79
C THR A 80 -18.06 -13.39 -8.95
N GLY A 81 -17.09 -12.50 -8.68
CA GLY A 81 -16.51 -11.66 -9.72
C GLY A 81 -15.83 -12.49 -10.83
N PRO A 82 -15.35 -11.85 -11.91
CA PRO A 82 -14.79 -12.54 -13.07
C PRO A 82 -13.65 -13.53 -12.74
N TRP A 83 -13.00 -13.36 -11.58
CA TRP A 83 -11.97 -14.26 -11.08
C TRP A 83 -12.44 -15.72 -10.96
N SER A 84 -13.68 -15.98 -10.52
CA SER A 84 -14.12 -17.36 -10.30
C SER A 84 -14.23 -18.13 -11.62
N VAL A 85 -14.69 -17.48 -12.68
CA VAL A 85 -14.78 -18.06 -14.04
C VAL A 85 -13.38 -18.41 -14.55
N VAL A 86 -12.41 -17.49 -14.38
CA VAL A 86 -11.03 -17.70 -14.82
C VAL A 86 -10.39 -18.85 -14.04
N TRP A 87 -10.44 -18.80 -12.70
CA TRP A 87 -9.69 -19.73 -11.85
C TRP A 87 -10.34 -21.11 -11.73
N LYS A 88 -11.68 -21.20 -11.81
CA LYS A 88 -12.42 -22.49 -11.82
C LYS A 88 -12.50 -23.15 -13.20
N SER A 89 -12.08 -22.48 -14.27
CA SER A 89 -12.07 -23.09 -15.61
C SER A 89 -11.13 -24.30 -15.70
N VAL A 90 -11.36 -25.18 -16.68
CA VAL A 90 -10.47 -26.31 -17.01
C VAL A 90 -9.26 -25.90 -17.86
N ALA A 91 -9.14 -24.62 -18.21
CA ALA A 91 -8.08 -24.12 -19.08
C ALA A 91 -6.68 -24.30 -18.46
N PRO A 92 -5.61 -24.42 -19.26
CA PRO A 92 -4.24 -24.43 -18.75
C PRO A 92 -3.90 -23.17 -17.93
N THR A 93 -3.02 -23.28 -16.93
CA THR A 93 -2.62 -22.17 -16.05
C THR A 93 -2.16 -20.94 -16.82
N LYS A 94 -1.40 -21.13 -17.91
CA LYS A 94 -0.94 -20.02 -18.77
C LYS A 94 -2.12 -19.23 -19.36
N VAL A 95 -3.17 -19.92 -19.79
CA VAL A 95 -4.39 -19.32 -20.33
C VAL A 95 -5.15 -18.58 -19.23
N LYS A 96 -5.30 -19.19 -18.04
CA LYS A 96 -5.93 -18.53 -16.88
C LYS A 96 -5.21 -17.23 -16.51
N CYS A 97 -3.89 -17.26 -16.42
CA CYS A 97 -3.08 -16.07 -16.12
C CYS A 97 -3.25 -14.98 -17.19
N PHE A 98 -3.20 -15.35 -18.48
CA PHE A 98 -3.42 -14.40 -19.57
C PHE A 98 -4.81 -13.76 -19.52
N VAL A 99 -5.86 -14.58 -19.40
CA VAL A 99 -7.25 -14.10 -19.31
C VAL A 99 -7.45 -13.22 -18.07
N TRP A 100 -6.79 -13.53 -16.95
CA TRP A 100 -6.81 -12.68 -15.75
C TRP A 100 -6.18 -11.30 -16.00
N LEU A 101 -5.06 -11.23 -16.73
CA LEU A 101 -4.44 -9.97 -17.11
C LEU A 101 -5.33 -9.17 -18.06
N VAL A 102 -5.95 -9.83 -19.05
CA VAL A 102 -6.91 -9.19 -19.96
C VAL A 102 -8.12 -8.63 -19.20
N ALA A 103 -8.71 -9.43 -18.30
CA ALA A 103 -9.86 -9.02 -17.48
C ALA A 103 -9.53 -7.80 -16.59
N ARG A 104 -8.27 -7.65 -16.19
CA ARG A 104 -7.77 -6.51 -15.40
C ARG A 104 -7.26 -5.33 -16.23
N ARG A 105 -7.33 -5.40 -17.57
CA ARG A 105 -6.71 -4.43 -18.50
C ARG A 105 -5.20 -4.23 -18.21
N ALA A 106 -4.55 -5.30 -17.76
CA ALA A 106 -3.13 -5.34 -17.40
C ALA A 106 -2.35 -6.31 -18.30
N CYS A 107 -2.91 -6.69 -19.44
CA CYS A 107 -2.20 -7.50 -20.42
C CYS A 107 -1.07 -6.66 -21.03
N LEU A 108 0.13 -7.22 -21.06
CA LEU A 108 1.28 -6.62 -21.72
C LEU A 108 1.06 -6.75 -23.24
N THR A 109 0.22 -5.88 -23.79
CA THR A 109 0.15 -5.67 -25.23
C THR A 109 1.35 -4.84 -25.65
N HIS A 110 1.76 -4.96 -26.92
CA HIS A 110 2.85 -4.18 -27.50
C HIS A 110 2.72 -2.67 -27.19
N GLU A 111 1.49 -2.14 -27.23
CA GLU A 111 1.19 -0.74 -26.90
C GLU A 111 1.44 -0.39 -25.41
N ALA A 112 1.20 -1.32 -24.49
CA ALA A 112 1.45 -1.10 -23.06
C ALA A 112 2.95 -1.05 -22.73
N LEU A 113 3.77 -1.82 -23.46
CA LEU A 113 5.24 -1.79 -23.34
C LEU A 113 5.84 -0.51 -23.92
N GLN A 114 5.33 -0.03 -25.06
CA GLN A 114 5.82 1.22 -25.68
C GLN A 114 5.50 2.46 -24.84
N LYS A 115 4.36 2.49 -24.16
CA LYS A 115 3.98 3.62 -23.28
C LYS A 115 4.82 3.72 -22.01
N GLY A 116 5.27 2.59 -21.45
CA GLY A 116 6.12 2.57 -20.24
C GLY A 116 7.60 2.87 -20.50
N ALA A 117 8.05 2.84 -21.76
CA ALA A 117 9.42 3.15 -22.16
C ALA A 117 9.61 4.60 -22.65
N SER A 118 8.52 5.39 -22.68
CA SER A 118 8.51 6.76 -23.22
C SER A 118 8.27 7.84 -22.14
N THR A 119 8.49 7.49 -20.87
CA THR A 119 8.43 8.38 -19.69
C THR A 119 9.67 8.15 -18.85
#